data_AF-A0A8S1HPN0-F1
#
_entry.id   AF-A0A8S1HPN0-F1
#
_cell.length_a   1.000
_cell.length_b   1.000
_cell.length_c   1.000
_cell.angle_alpha   90.00
_cell.angle_beta   90.00
_cell.angle_gamma   90.00
#
_symmetry.space_group_name_H-M   'P 1'
#
loop_
_entity.id
_entity.type
_entity.pdbx_description
1 polymer ?
#
loop_
_entity_poly.entity_id
_entity_poly.type
_entity_poly.pdbx_seq_one_letter_code
_entity_poly.pdbx_strand_id
1 'polypeptide(L)'
;MLPRPLQTLLLMLASFTTSSGQRGGLRVMTFNIWNSGKNVINGREKIAKHIALVDPDVVTLQETYVNVSTELIGMLGEQWQAVECPLGNYPDRVILTKHFIVPNTTIFTSAGVGVKILHRSGFMFYIWSVHLAYTSYGPYAAYNKLVTSIDQIMAGENLGRGPQMKEILEHPIMQSWIRKSRTYPLFVCGDFNGPSHLDWVEGNRRNHGGWIVSWPATRELAQAGFIDAYRALYPDPLQYPGITWSTVNKFNPEWNYTIQEPEDRIDFIHYLGPIRPLAVSTYSGSEPLQRMPYHQQNDYPSDHFALFGDFQLLL
;
A
#
# COMPACT_ATOMS: atom_id res chain seq x y z
N MET A 1 12.74 -2.96 -40.44
CA MET A 1 13.20 -3.44 -39.12
C MET A 1 14.16 -2.40 -38.56
N LEU A 2 13.71 -1.58 -37.62
CA LEU A 2 14.56 -0.64 -36.88
C LEU A 2 14.67 -1.19 -35.44
N PRO A 3 15.86 -1.26 -34.84
CA PRO A 3 16.03 -1.82 -33.51
C PRO A 3 15.41 -0.88 -32.47
N ARG A 4 14.65 -1.46 -31.53
CA ARG A 4 14.12 -0.74 -30.37
C ARG A 4 15.29 -0.30 -29.47
N PRO A 5 15.26 0.90 -28.88
CA PRO A 5 16.32 1.32 -27.97
C PRO A 5 16.24 0.47 -26.69
N LEU A 6 17.40 -0.03 -26.25
CA LEU A 6 17.58 -0.62 -24.93
C LEU A 6 17.17 0.44 -23.90
N GLN A 7 16.05 0.22 -23.21
CA GLN A 7 15.76 0.93 -21.96
C GLN A 7 16.80 0.46 -20.95
N THR A 8 17.81 1.29 -20.75
CA THR A 8 18.83 1.09 -19.72
C THR A 8 18.11 1.27 -18.38
N LEU A 9 17.88 0.16 -17.67
CA LEU A 9 17.35 0.16 -16.32
C LEU A 9 18.41 0.82 -15.43
N LEU A 10 18.22 2.11 -15.14
CA LEU A 10 19.06 2.84 -14.21
C LEU A 10 18.70 2.33 -12.80
N LEU A 11 19.45 1.36 -12.28
CA LEU A 11 19.46 1.08 -10.85
C LEU A 11 20.04 2.32 -10.16
N MET A 12 19.16 3.24 -9.73
CA MET A 12 19.53 4.16 -8.68
C MET A 12 19.66 3.34 -7.39
N LEU A 13 20.88 2.93 -7.07
CA LEU A 13 21.28 2.67 -5.69
C LEU A 13 21.22 4.03 -4.96
N ALA A 14 20.01 4.45 -4.60
CA ALA A 14 19.84 5.45 -3.58
C ALA A 14 20.51 4.89 -2.34
N SER A 15 21.63 5.49 -1.94
CA SER A 15 22.23 5.23 -0.64
C SER A 15 21.18 5.67 0.39
N PHE A 16 20.37 4.73 0.88
CA PHE A 16 19.43 4.98 1.96
C PHE A 16 20.26 5.28 3.21
N THR A 17 20.62 6.55 3.41
CA THR A 17 21.04 7.00 4.73
C THR A 17 19.87 6.73 5.65
N THR A 18 20.04 5.78 6.56
CA THR A 18 19.02 5.34 7.52
C THR A 18 18.52 6.54 8.32
N SER A 19 17.31 7.00 8.00
CA SER A 19 16.62 8.03 8.78
C SER A 19 16.24 7.50 10.17
N SER A 20 16.21 6.17 10.34
CA SER A 20 15.83 5.45 11.57
C SER A 20 16.68 5.77 12.79
N GLY A 21 17.82 6.45 12.63
CA GLY A 21 18.67 6.92 13.72
C GLY A 21 18.54 8.42 14.08
N GLN A 22 17.83 9.22 13.28
CA GLN A 22 17.71 10.67 13.51
C GLN A 22 16.49 10.99 14.38
N ARG A 23 16.64 11.90 15.33
CA ARG A 23 15.53 12.34 16.20
C ARG A 23 14.41 12.93 15.33
N GLY A 24 13.27 12.25 15.29
CA GLY A 24 12.10 12.67 14.50
C GLY A 24 12.00 12.07 13.08
N GLY A 25 12.85 11.10 12.74
CA GLY A 25 12.66 10.24 11.57
C GLY A 25 11.60 9.16 11.83
N LEU A 26 10.89 8.74 10.77
CA LEU A 26 9.92 7.64 10.82
C LEU A 26 9.91 6.91 9.47
N ARG A 27 10.17 5.60 9.46
CA ARG A 27 10.00 4.74 8.28
C ARG A 27 8.68 3.98 8.35
N VAL A 28 7.79 4.26 7.41
CA VAL A 28 6.48 3.62 7.28
C VAL A 28 6.49 2.70 6.07
N MET A 29 6.02 1.47 6.24
CA MET A 29 5.88 0.48 5.16
C MET A 29 4.44 -0.01 5.06
N THR A 30 3.96 -0.27 3.85
CA THR A 30 2.75 -1.07 3.60
C THR A 30 3.08 -2.25 2.69
N PHE A 31 2.47 -3.39 2.96
CA PHE A 31 2.78 -4.63 2.27
C PHE A 31 1.58 -5.59 2.27
N ASN A 32 0.87 -5.68 1.14
CA ASN A 32 -0.02 -6.82 0.90
C ASN A 32 0.86 -8.07 0.74
N ILE A 33 0.67 -9.04 1.63
CA ILE A 33 1.52 -10.23 1.73
C ILE A 33 0.95 -11.45 1.00
N TRP A 34 -0.03 -11.25 0.10
CA TRP A 34 -0.60 -12.25 -0.80
C TRP A 34 -1.00 -13.55 -0.12
N ASN A 35 -2.16 -13.54 0.52
CA ASN A 35 -2.70 -14.64 1.30
C ASN A 35 -1.70 -15.15 2.35
N SER A 36 -1.01 -14.22 3.00
CA SER A 36 -0.01 -14.52 4.02
C SER A 36 1.17 -15.35 3.49
N GLY A 37 1.59 -15.09 2.25
CA GLY A 37 2.74 -15.71 1.60
C GLY A 37 2.49 -17.14 1.12
N LYS A 38 1.23 -17.60 1.12
CA LYS A 38 0.88 -19.00 0.75
C LYS A 38 1.26 -19.37 -0.69
N ASN A 39 1.39 -18.38 -1.57
CA ASN A 39 1.67 -18.58 -2.99
C ASN A 39 3.17 -18.67 -3.32
N VAL A 40 4.05 -18.49 -2.33
CA VAL A 40 5.51 -18.60 -2.51
C VAL A 40 6.08 -19.58 -1.47
N ILE A 41 7.02 -20.43 -1.89
CA ILE A 41 7.66 -21.40 -0.99
C ILE A 41 8.40 -20.64 0.11
N ASN A 42 8.15 -21.04 1.37
CA ASN A 42 8.64 -20.35 2.59
C ASN A 42 8.23 -18.87 2.64
N GLY A 43 7.03 -18.55 2.15
CA GLY A 43 6.56 -17.18 2.04
C GLY A 43 6.51 -16.45 3.38
N ARG A 44 6.14 -17.12 4.48
CA ARG A 44 6.10 -16.52 5.83
C ARG A 44 7.47 -16.02 6.26
N GLU A 45 8.50 -16.86 6.15
CA GLU A 45 9.88 -16.55 6.49
C GLU A 45 10.42 -15.44 5.58
N LYS A 46 10.08 -15.49 4.28
CA LYS A 46 10.46 -14.44 3.32
C LYS A 46 9.79 -13.10 3.65
N ILE A 47 8.53 -13.08 4.10
CA ILE A 47 7.87 -11.85 4.56
C ILE A 47 8.65 -11.24 5.73
N ALA A 48 8.96 -12.03 6.76
CA ALA A 48 9.76 -11.57 7.89
C ALA A 48 11.14 -11.06 7.45
N LYS A 49 11.82 -11.80 6.56
CA LYS A 49 13.11 -11.41 5.98
C LYS A 49 13.03 -10.04 5.30
N HIS A 50 12.02 -9.80 4.46
CA HIS A 50 11.88 -8.55 3.72
C HIS A 50 11.48 -7.37 4.62
N ILE A 51 10.64 -7.59 5.63
CA ILE A 51 10.36 -6.56 6.66
C ILE A 51 11.65 -6.21 7.41
N ALA A 52 12.47 -7.21 7.79
CA ALA A 52 13.74 -6.97 8.46
C ALA A 52 14.76 -6.23 7.58
N LEU A 53 14.80 -6.52 6.27
CA LEU A 53 15.69 -5.83 5.32
C LEU A 53 15.31 -4.36 5.10
N VAL A 54 14.01 -4.04 5.04
CA VAL A 54 13.51 -2.66 4.94
C VAL A 54 13.65 -1.92 6.28
N ASP A 55 13.60 -2.66 7.38
CA ASP A 55 13.74 -2.18 8.75
C ASP A 55 12.76 -1.03 9.14
N PRO A 56 11.45 -1.13 8.84
CA PRO A 56 10.53 -0.04 9.12
C PRO A 56 10.27 0.13 10.63
N ASP A 57 9.84 1.34 11.03
CA ASP A 57 9.34 1.62 12.39
C ASP A 57 7.94 1.03 12.61
N VAL A 58 7.15 1.02 11.53
CA VAL A 58 5.81 0.47 11.48
C VAL A 58 5.52 -0.07 10.08
N VAL A 59 4.88 -1.23 10.01
CA VAL A 59 4.41 -1.84 8.77
C VAL A 59 2.92 -2.19 8.86
N THR A 60 2.16 -1.83 7.83
CA THR A 60 0.78 -2.24 7.62
C THR A 60 0.72 -3.43 6.67
N LEU A 61 0.14 -4.54 7.11
CA LEU A 61 0.00 -5.77 6.33
C LEU A 61 -1.45 -5.99 5.92
N GLN A 62 -1.66 -6.54 4.72
CA GLN A 62 -2.95 -6.92 4.15
C GLN A 62 -2.94 -8.40 3.73
N GLU A 63 -4.11 -9.02 3.59
CA GLU A 63 -4.28 -10.46 3.32
C GLU A 63 -3.68 -11.40 4.38
N THR A 64 -3.81 -11.00 5.65
CA THR A 64 -3.33 -11.80 6.79
C THR A 64 -4.35 -12.85 7.26
N TYR A 65 -3.94 -14.12 7.38
CA TYR A 65 -4.65 -15.18 8.08
C TYR A 65 -4.31 -15.16 9.59
N VAL A 66 -5.01 -15.99 10.37
CA VAL A 66 -4.73 -16.19 11.80
C VAL A 66 -3.28 -16.61 12.06
N ASN A 67 -2.75 -16.22 13.22
CA ASN A 67 -1.39 -16.48 13.72
C ASN A 67 -0.24 -15.79 12.97
N VAL A 68 -0.49 -15.17 11.82
CA VAL A 68 0.55 -14.53 11.01
C VAL A 68 1.30 -13.45 11.78
N SER A 69 0.58 -12.60 12.51
CA SER A 69 1.17 -11.56 13.35
C SER A 69 2.11 -12.14 14.41
N THR A 70 1.68 -13.18 15.13
CA THR A 70 2.47 -13.89 16.13
C THR A 70 3.71 -14.57 15.54
N GLU A 71 3.56 -15.27 14.42
CA GLU A 71 4.67 -15.92 13.71
C GLU A 71 5.72 -14.89 13.25
N LEU A 72 5.26 -13.79 12.64
CA LEU A 72 6.15 -12.72 12.19
C LEU A 72 6.86 -12.06 13.36
N ILE A 73 6.18 -11.78 14.49
CA ILE A 73 6.84 -11.26 15.70
C ILE A 73 7.92 -12.23 16.19
N GLY A 74 7.62 -13.54 16.22
CA GLY A 74 8.59 -14.57 16.61
C GLY A 74 9.86 -14.58 15.73
N MET A 75 9.72 -14.26 14.45
CA MET A 75 10.85 -14.17 13.50
C MET A 75 11.57 -12.81 13.54
N LEU A 76 10.84 -11.71 13.78
CA LEU A 76 11.35 -10.35 13.76
C LEU A 76 11.97 -9.90 15.10
N GLY A 77 11.58 -10.53 16.21
CA GLY A 77 12.08 -10.29 17.57
C GLY A 77 11.07 -9.63 18.51
N GLU A 78 11.34 -9.75 19.81
CA GLU A 78 10.43 -9.37 20.92
C GLU A 78 10.09 -7.87 20.98
N GLN A 79 10.86 -7.01 20.31
CA GLN A 79 10.58 -5.58 20.23
C GLN A 79 9.33 -5.25 19.39
N TRP A 80 8.86 -6.19 18.56
CA TRP A 80 7.71 -6.00 17.70
C TRP A 80 6.40 -6.29 18.42
N GLN A 81 5.40 -5.44 18.18
CA GLN A 81 4.04 -5.60 18.67
C GLN A 81 3.06 -5.55 17.49
N ALA A 82 1.91 -6.21 17.65
CA ALA A 82 0.87 -6.29 16.63
C ALA A 82 -0.46 -5.71 17.10
N VAL A 83 -1.20 -5.15 16.15
CA VAL A 83 -2.64 -4.92 16.24
C VAL A 83 -3.29 -5.56 15.01
N GLU A 84 -4.35 -6.33 15.21
CA GLU A 84 -5.05 -7.03 14.14
C GLU A 84 -6.57 -6.97 14.33
N CYS A 85 -7.33 -7.04 13.24
CA CYS A 85 -8.78 -7.11 13.35
C CYS A 85 -9.24 -8.41 14.02
N PRO A 86 -10.24 -8.38 14.93
CA PRO A 86 -10.75 -9.56 15.61
C PRO A 86 -11.74 -10.35 14.71
N LEU A 87 -11.36 -10.64 13.47
CA LEU A 87 -12.19 -11.38 12.49
C LEU A 87 -11.92 -12.89 12.47
N GLY A 88 -11.45 -13.44 13.59
CA GLY A 88 -11.17 -14.87 13.73
C GLY A 88 -10.06 -15.34 12.80
N ASN A 89 -10.39 -16.25 11.87
CA ASN A 89 -9.38 -16.94 11.05
C ASN A 89 -8.75 -16.08 9.95
N TYR A 90 -9.30 -14.90 9.67
CA TYR A 90 -8.81 -13.98 8.65
C TYR A 90 -8.84 -12.54 9.16
N PRO A 91 -7.87 -12.14 10.02
CA PRO A 91 -7.73 -10.76 10.48
C PRO A 91 -7.59 -9.77 9.32
N ASP A 92 -7.04 -10.22 8.20
CA ASP A 92 -6.81 -9.50 6.93
C ASP A 92 -5.88 -8.28 7.04
N ARG A 93 -6.12 -7.36 7.98
CA ARG A 93 -5.30 -6.17 8.20
C ARG A 93 -4.60 -6.25 9.54
N VAL A 94 -3.28 -6.06 9.51
CA VAL A 94 -2.40 -6.04 10.69
C VAL A 94 -1.53 -4.79 10.66
N ILE A 95 -1.23 -4.25 11.83
CA ILE A 95 -0.21 -3.22 12.04
C ILE A 95 0.85 -3.82 12.94
N LEU A 96 2.10 -3.91 12.46
CA LEU A 96 3.26 -4.29 13.26
C LEU A 96 4.12 -3.05 13.52
N THR A 97 4.62 -2.87 14.75
CA THR A 97 5.53 -1.77 15.07
C THR A 97 6.58 -2.17 16.09
N LYS A 98 7.75 -1.54 16.03
CA LYS A 98 8.80 -1.63 17.07
C LYS A 98 8.54 -0.69 18.25
N HIS A 99 7.54 0.18 18.14
CA HIS A 99 7.21 1.24 19.10
C HIS A 99 6.05 0.83 20.00
N PHE A 100 5.64 1.70 20.92
CA PHE A 100 4.61 1.36 21.90
C PHE A 100 3.20 1.60 21.34
N ILE A 101 2.39 0.54 21.29
CA ILE A 101 0.95 0.69 21.05
C ILE A 101 0.30 1.36 22.26
N VAL A 102 -0.42 2.46 22.03
CA VAL A 102 -1.14 3.13 23.12
C VAL A 102 -2.41 2.32 23.46
N PRO A 103 -2.57 1.86 24.72
CA PRO A 103 -3.72 1.04 25.11
C PRO A 103 -5.07 1.70 24.83
N ASN A 104 -6.08 0.88 24.49
CA ASN A 104 -7.46 1.32 24.25
C ASN A 104 -7.60 2.36 23.12
N THR A 105 -6.71 2.33 22.13
CA THR A 105 -6.78 3.22 20.94
C THR A 105 -7.03 2.48 19.63
N THR A 106 -7.11 1.15 19.68
CA THR A 106 -7.39 0.34 18.50
C THR A 106 -8.83 0.52 18.03
N ILE A 107 -9.02 0.66 16.73
CA ILE A 107 -10.30 0.88 16.06
C ILE A 107 -10.40 -0.07 14.88
N PHE A 108 -11.61 -0.55 14.62
CA PHE A 108 -11.90 -1.41 13.47
C PHE A 108 -13.08 -0.84 12.69
N THR A 109 -13.03 -1.02 11.38
CA THR A 109 -14.10 -0.74 10.40
C THR A 109 -14.24 -1.95 9.49
N SER A 110 -15.15 -1.91 8.51
CA SER A 110 -15.29 -3.01 7.55
C SER A 110 -14.00 -3.31 6.75
N ALA A 111 -13.13 -2.30 6.57
CA ALA A 111 -11.99 -2.37 5.65
C ALA A 111 -10.67 -1.85 6.23
N GLY A 112 -10.62 -1.56 7.54
CA GLY A 112 -9.40 -1.01 8.14
C GLY A 112 -9.30 -1.17 9.65
N VAL A 113 -8.06 -1.21 10.12
CA VAL A 113 -7.67 -1.15 11.53
C VAL A 113 -6.83 0.10 11.76
N GLY A 114 -7.14 0.85 12.81
CA GLY A 114 -6.41 2.06 13.20
C GLY A 114 -5.87 1.96 14.61
N VAL A 115 -4.68 2.52 14.86
CA VAL A 115 -4.12 2.59 16.22
C VAL A 115 -3.27 3.85 16.43
N LYS A 116 -3.15 4.27 17.68
CA LYS A 116 -2.21 5.31 18.11
C LYS A 116 -0.90 4.67 18.59
N ILE A 117 0.23 5.18 18.12
CA ILE A 117 1.57 4.70 18.47
C ILE A 117 2.36 5.82 19.16
N LEU A 118 3.05 5.47 20.25
CA LEU A 118 4.07 6.31 20.89
C LEU A 118 5.45 5.84 20.42
N HIS A 119 6.08 6.66 19.57
CA HIS A 119 7.44 6.44 19.13
C HIS A 119 8.40 6.49 20.32
N ARG A 120 9.42 5.61 20.34
CA ARG A 120 10.38 5.52 21.46
C ARG A 120 11.15 6.82 21.73
N SER A 121 11.25 7.71 20.75
CA SER A 121 11.84 9.05 20.93
C SER A 121 10.89 10.09 21.54
N GLY A 122 9.64 9.71 21.87
CA GLY A 122 8.70 10.52 22.66
C GLY A 122 7.57 11.21 21.90
N PHE A 123 7.52 11.14 20.57
CA PHE A 123 6.39 11.70 19.80
C PHE A 123 5.31 10.65 19.54
N MET A 124 4.07 11.09 19.30
CA MET A 124 2.96 10.21 18.97
C MET A 124 2.53 10.40 17.52
N PHE A 125 2.04 9.32 16.92
CA PHE A 125 1.39 9.35 15.62
C PHE A 125 0.24 8.36 15.57
N TYR A 126 -0.60 8.51 14.57
CA TYR A 126 -1.72 7.64 14.27
C TYR A 126 -1.46 6.91 12.95
N ILE A 127 -1.89 5.67 12.84
CA ILE A 127 -1.77 4.91 11.60
C ILE A 127 -2.96 3.98 11.40
N TRP A 128 -3.39 3.86 10.15
CA TRP A 128 -4.38 2.91 9.67
C TRP A 128 -3.76 1.94 8.67
N SER A 129 -4.05 0.64 8.82
CA SER A 129 -3.92 -0.36 7.77
C SER A 129 -5.27 -0.58 7.11
N VAL A 130 -5.32 -0.44 5.80
CA VAL A 130 -6.53 -0.52 4.97
C VAL A 130 -6.39 -1.67 3.97
N HIS A 131 -7.46 -2.43 3.79
CA HIS A 131 -7.62 -3.35 2.68
C HIS A 131 -9.05 -3.21 2.16
N LEU A 132 -9.22 -2.48 1.06
CA LEU A 132 -10.56 -2.21 0.49
C LEU A 132 -11.02 -3.39 -0.38
N ALA A 133 -12.30 -3.39 -0.74
CA ALA A 133 -12.93 -4.45 -1.52
C ALA A 133 -12.16 -4.73 -2.82
N TYR A 134 -11.86 -6.01 -3.08
CA TYR A 134 -11.07 -6.46 -4.23
C TYR A 134 -11.91 -6.80 -5.48
N THR A 135 -13.23 -6.96 -5.32
CA THR A 135 -14.10 -7.40 -6.41
C THR A 135 -14.40 -6.26 -7.39
N SER A 136 -14.80 -6.64 -8.61
CA SER A 136 -15.19 -5.69 -9.67
C SER A 136 -14.13 -4.60 -9.90
N TYR A 137 -12.89 -5.02 -10.16
CA TYR A 137 -11.76 -4.12 -10.35
C TYR A 137 -11.95 -3.25 -11.60
N GLY A 138 -12.09 -1.93 -11.41
CA GLY A 138 -12.44 -1.00 -12.48
C GLY A 138 -11.48 -1.03 -13.68
N PRO A 139 -10.15 -1.13 -13.46
CA PRO A 139 -9.21 -1.23 -14.57
C PRO A 139 -9.43 -2.44 -15.46
N TYR A 140 -9.85 -3.60 -14.94
CA TYR A 140 -10.23 -4.73 -15.81
C TYR A 140 -11.37 -4.38 -16.76
N ALA A 141 -12.38 -3.64 -16.28
CA ALA A 141 -13.46 -3.16 -17.12
C ALA A 141 -12.96 -2.15 -18.18
N ALA A 142 -12.03 -1.26 -17.82
CA ALA A 142 -11.50 -0.24 -18.73
C ALA A 142 -10.81 -0.81 -19.99
N TYR A 143 -10.22 -2.01 -19.87
CA TYR A 143 -9.57 -2.71 -20.99
C TYR A 143 -10.50 -3.58 -21.83
N ASN A 144 -11.75 -3.75 -21.40
CA ASN A 144 -12.77 -4.47 -22.15
C ASN A 144 -13.38 -3.56 -23.23
N LYS A 145 -13.26 -3.95 -24.51
CA LYS A 145 -13.79 -3.18 -25.66
C LYS A 145 -15.31 -3.04 -25.68
N LEU A 146 -16.04 -3.83 -24.88
CA LEU A 146 -17.50 -3.71 -24.73
C LEU A 146 -17.91 -2.64 -23.72
N VAL A 147 -16.97 -2.11 -22.93
CA VAL A 147 -17.24 -1.01 -22.00
C VAL A 147 -17.34 0.30 -22.78
N THR A 148 -18.46 0.99 -22.60
CA THR A 148 -18.81 2.21 -23.35
C THR A 148 -19.11 3.40 -22.44
N SER A 149 -19.24 3.18 -21.12
CA SER A 149 -19.46 4.25 -20.15
C SER A 149 -18.60 4.11 -18.90
N ILE A 150 -18.35 5.24 -18.25
CA ILE A 150 -17.60 5.32 -16.99
C ILE A 150 -18.30 4.57 -15.85
N ASP A 151 -19.64 4.50 -15.86
CA ASP A 151 -20.42 3.82 -14.81
C ASP A 151 -20.09 2.33 -14.71
N GLN A 152 -19.75 1.69 -15.84
CA GLN A 152 -19.32 0.28 -15.85
C GLN A 152 -17.96 0.09 -15.17
N ILE A 153 -17.04 1.06 -15.31
CA ILE A 153 -15.73 1.06 -14.65
C ILE A 153 -15.90 1.33 -13.15
N MET A 154 -16.83 2.21 -12.79
CA MET A 154 -17.04 2.68 -11.43
C MET A 154 -17.92 1.75 -10.57
N ALA A 155 -18.42 0.64 -11.11
CA ALA A 155 -19.36 -0.24 -10.40
C ALA A 155 -18.80 -0.78 -9.06
N GLY A 156 -17.57 -1.32 -9.07
CA GLY A 156 -16.90 -1.78 -7.85
C GLY A 156 -16.48 -0.64 -6.93
N GLU A 157 -16.12 0.51 -7.51
CA GLU A 157 -15.72 1.71 -6.77
C GLU A 157 -16.88 2.28 -5.95
N ASN A 158 -18.07 2.38 -6.55
CA ASN A 158 -19.24 3.01 -5.94
C ASN A 158 -19.93 2.10 -4.91
N LEU A 159 -19.78 0.78 -5.02
CA LEU A 159 -20.43 -0.20 -4.13
C LEU A 159 -19.49 -0.73 -3.03
N GLY A 160 -18.18 -0.73 -3.26
CA GLY A 160 -17.18 -1.26 -2.34
C GLY A 160 -16.23 -0.18 -1.85
N ARG A 161 -15.19 0.09 -2.64
CA ARG A 161 -13.99 0.85 -2.21
C ARG A 161 -14.30 2.27 -1.72
N GLY A 162 -15.14 3.02 -2.44
CA GLY A 162 -15.58 4.36 -2.04
C GLY A 162 -16.32 4.35 -0.69
N PRO A 163 -17.46 3.63 -0.57
CA PRO A 163 -18.18 3.51 0.71
C PRO A 163 -17.32 3.08 1.91
N GLN A 164 -16.37 2.16 1.71
CA GLN A 164 -15.46 1.72 2.76
C GLN A 164 -14.46 2.79 3.19
N MET A 165 -13.89 3.55 2.23
CA MET A 165 -13.04 4.69 2.57
C MET A 165 -13.83 5.77 3.31
N LYS A 166 -15.06 6.04 2.86
CA LYS A 166 -15.97 6.97 3.53
C LYS A 166 -16.28 6.54 4.95
N GLU A 167 -16.55 5.26 5.20
CA GLU A 167 -16.77 4.71 6.55
C GLU A 167 -15.56 4.99 7.46
N ILE A 168 -14.34 4.73 6.97
CA ILE A 168 -13.10 5.00 7.71
C ILE A 168 -13.00 6.50 8.03
N LEU A 169 -13.17 7.36 7.03
CA LEU A 169 -13.08 8.82 7.18
C LEU A 169 -14.14 9.37 8.13
N GLU A 170 -15.37 8.90 8.06
CA GLU A 170 -16.49 9.37 8.89
C GLU A 170 -16.47 8.80 10.32
N HIS A 171 -15.65 7.78 10.58
CA HIS A 171 -15.52 7.20 11.91
C HIS A 171 -15.18 8.27 12.97
N PRO A 172 -15.90 8.35 14.12
CA PRO A 172 -15.73 9.45 15.08
C PRO A 172 -14.30 9.63 15.61
N ILE A 173 -13.58 8.52 15.77
CA ILE A 173 -12.18 8.56 16.23
C ILE A 173 -11.23 8.99 15.10
N MET A 174 -11.48 8.61 13.84
CA MET A 174 -10.73 9.11 12.69
C MET A 174 -10.90 10.63 12.56
N GLN A 175 -12.13 11.13 12.67
CA GLN A 175 -12.43 12.56 12.72
C GLN A 175 -11.71 13.27 13.88
N SER A 176 -11.61 12.63 15.04
CA SER A 176 -10.83 13.14 16.18
C SER A 176 -9.33 13.20 15.88
N TRP A 177 -8.78 12.20 15.19
CA TRP A 177 -7.37 12.16 14.79
C TRP A 177 -7.05 13.17 13.70
N ILE A 178 -7.93 13.36 12.71
CA ILE A 178 -7.81 14.43 11.71
C ILE A 178 -7.75 15.80 12.38
N ARG A 179 -8.62 16.08 13.36
CA ARG A 179 -8.56 17.36 14.11
C ARG A 179 -7.26 17.52 14.91
N LYS A 180 -6.70 16.42 15.42
CA LYS A 180 -5.43 16.39 16.17
C LYS A 180 -4.20 16.28 15.27
N SER A 181 -4.37 16.18 13.96
CA SER A 181 -3.27 15.99 13.01
C SER A 181 -2.28 17.15 12.98
N ARG A 182 -2.70 18.35 13.40
CA ARG A 182 -1.81 19.51 13.60
C ARG A 182 -0.72 19.28 14.64
N THR A 183 -0.88 18.28 15.51
CA THR A 183 0.06 17.94 16.57
C THR A 183 0.68 16.56 16.37
N TYR A 184 -0.11 15.59 15.95
CA TYR A 184 0.34 14.20 15.78
C TYR A 184 0.12 13.76 14.34
N PRO A 185 1.17 13.36 13.61
CA PRO A 185 1.00 12.84 12.26
C PRO A 185 0.00 11.69 12.20
N LEU A 186 -0.73 11.62 11.10
CA LEU A 186 -1.72 10.58 10.83
C LEU A 186 -1.44 9.97 9.46
N PHE A 187 -1.32 8.65 9.44
CA PHE A 187 -1.08 7.86 8.24
C PHE A 187 -2.28 6.97 7.91
N VAL A 188 -2.58 6.84 6.63
CA VAL A 188 -3.50 5.83 6.08
C VAL A 188 -2.73 5.06 5.02
N CYS A 189 -2.48 3.78 5.28
CA CYS A 189 -1.65 2.94 4.46
C CYS A 189 -2.37 1.64 4.12
N GLY A 190 -2.04 1.03 3.00
CA GLY A 190 -2.61 -0.26 2.63
C GLY A 190 -2.86 -0.44 1.16
N ASP A 191 -3.54 -1.54 0.86
CA ASP A 191 -4.03 -1.92 -0.46
C ASP A 191 -5.46 -1.38 -0.63
N PHE A 192 -5.62 -0.46 -1.57
CA PHE A 192 -6.90 0.17 -1.82
C PHE A 192 -7.70 -0.58 -2.90
N ASN A 193 -7.13 -1.61 -3.53
CA ASN A 193 -7.71 -2.35 -4.64
C ASN A 193 -8.23 -1.43 -5.77
N GLY A 194 -7.64 -0.25 -5.92
CA GLY A 194 -8.10 0.81 -6.80
C GLY A 194 -6.99 1.83 -7.04
N PRO A 195 -6.78 2.31 -8.28
CA PRO A 195 -5.72 3.27 -8.56
C PRO A 195 -5.93 4.64 -7.89
N SER A 196 -4.93 5.51 -7.96
CA SER A 196 -5.07 6.89 -7.48
C SER A 196 -5.86 7.75 -8.45
N HIS A 197 -6.69 8.66 -7.92
CA HIS A 197 -7.30 9.76 -8.66
C HIS A 197 -6.29 10.66 -9.40
N LEU A 198 -4.98 10.52 -9.11
CA LEU A 198 -3.87 11.22 -9.76
C LEU A 198 -3.18 10.40 -10.86
N ASP A 199 -3.50 9.11 -11.02
CA ASP A 199 -2.73 8.19 -11.88
C ASP A 199 -3.34 7.98 -13.27
N TRP A 200 -4.64 8.20 -13.43
CA TRP A 200 -5.37 7.99 -14.69
C TRP A 200 -5.79 9.34 -15.27
N VAL A 201 -4.86 10.03 -15.92
CA VAL A 201 -4.99 11.42 -16.38
C VAL A 201 -4.83 11.54 -17.89
N GLU A 202 -5.17 12.70 -18.48
CA GLU A 202 -5.10 12.89 -19.93
C GLU A 202 -3.73 12.50 -20.51
N GLY A 203 -2.64 12.90 -19.83
CA GLY A 203 -1.26 12.67 -20.28
C GLY A 203 -0.87 11.20 -20.45
N ASN A 204 -1.55 10.27 -19.76
CA ASN A 204 -1.26 8.83 -19.84
C ASN A 204 -2.49 7.97 -20.16
N ARG A 205 -3.62 8.55 -20.58
CA ARG A 205 -4.87 7.80 -20.85
C ARG A 205 -4.71 6.64 -21.85
N ARG A 206 -3.74 6.71 -22.76
CA ARG A 206 -3.43 5.62 -23.71
C ARG A 206 -2.94 4.35 -23.01
N ASN A 207 -2.34 4.49 -21.83
CA ASN A 207 -1.93 3.40 -20.96
C ASN A 207 -3.09 2.84 -20.14
N HIS A 208 -4.31 3.39 -20.29
CA HIS A 208 -5.47 3.11 -19.45
C HIS A 208 -6.73 2.84 -20.29
N GLY A 209 -6.57 2.15 -21.42
CA GLY A 209 -7.68 1.86 -22.34
C GLY A 209 -8.33 3.10 -22.99
N GLY A 210 -7.69 4.28 -22.89
CA GLY A 210 -8.25 5.55 -23.33
C GLY A 210 -9.03 6.30 -22.26
N TRP A 211 -9.09 5.81 -21.03
CA TRP A 211 -9.90 6.40 -19.96
C TRP A 211 -9.11 7.36 -19.09
N ILE A 212 -9.84 8.34 -18.55
CA ILE A 212 -9.42 9.23 -17.46
C ILE A 212 -10.38 8.96 -16.33
N VAL A 213 -9.86 8.59 -15.15
CA VAL A 213 -10.70 8.15 -14.04
C VAL A 213 -10.20 8.78 -12.75
N SER A 214 -11.09 9.52 -12.10
CA SER A 214 -10.86 10.05 -10.77
C SER A 214 -11.39 9.04 -9.73
N TRP A 215 -10.56 8.06 -9.38
CA TRP A 215 -10.89 6.99 -8.44
C TRP A 215 -11.34 7.54 -7.07
N PRO A 216 -12.47 7.06 -6.50
CA PRO A 216 -13.14 7.77 -5.42
C PRO A 216 -12.44 7.62 -4.07
N ALA A 217 -11.92 6.44 -3.73
CA ALA A 217 -11.30 6.20 -2.41
C ALA A 217 -10.12 7.15 -2.15
N THR A 218 -9.19 7.27 -3.10
CA THR A 218 -8.05 8.19 -2.96
C THR A 218 -8.46 9.66 -3.08
N ARG A 219 -9.50 9.97 -3.87
CA ARG A 219 -10.06 11.34 -3.94
C ARG A 219 -10.66 11.77 -2.61
N GLU A 220 -11.40 10.90 -1.92
CA GLU A 220 -12.01 11.19 -0.62
C GLU A 220 -10.94 11.49 0.44
N LEU A 221 -9.82 10.74 0.46
CA LEU A 221 -8.68 11.06 1.31
C LEU A 221 -8.09 12.43 1.00
N ALA A 222 -7.88 12.75 -0.28
CA ALA A 222 -7.36 14.05 -0.68
C ALA A 222 -8.31 15.19 -0.27
N GLN A 223 -9.63 14.99 -0.38
CA GLN A 223 -10.64 15.94 0.10
C GLN A 223 -10.64 16.10 1.63
N ALA A 224 -10.29 15.05 2.36
CA ALA A 224 -10.05 15.11 3.81
C ALA A 224 -8.68 15.73 4.18
N GLY A 225 -7.90 16.17 3.19
CA GLY A 225 -6.63 16.89 3.36
C GLY A 225 -5.39 16.00 3.39
N PHE A 226 -5.53 14.68 3.21
CA PHE A 226 -4.39 13.77 3.14
C PHE A 226 -3.56 14.00 1.88
N ILE A 227 -2.26 13.79 2.01
CA ILE A 227 -1.29 13.89 0.93
C ILE A 227 -0.81 12.48 0.57
N ASP A 228 -0.89 12.11 -0.71
CA ASP A 228 -0.27 10.91 -1.27
C ASP A 228 1.26 11.07 -1.24
N ALA A 229 1.95 10.28 -0.42
CA ALA A 229 3.39 10.43 -0.22
C ALA A 229 4.20 10.16 -1.48
N TYR A 230 3.76 9.23 -2.34
CA TYR A 230 4.46 8.91 -3.59
C TYR A 230 4.31 10.07 -4.58
N ARG A 231 3.08 10.57 -4.78
CA ARG A 231 2.82 11.68 -5.71
C ARG A 231 3.35 13.02 -5.22
N ALA A 232 3.54 13.20 -3.91
CA ALA A 232 4.21 14.37 -3.37
C ALA A 232 5.68 14.49 -3.83
N LEU A 233 6.36 13.35 -4.05
CA LEU A 233 7.75 13.33 -4.55
C LEU A 233 7.83 13.11 -6.07
N TYR A 234 6.89 12.36 -6.63
CA TYR A 234 6.85 11.98 -8.04
C TYR A 234 5.51 12.38 -8.68
N PRO A 235 5.29 13.68 -8.99
CA PRO A 235 3.99 14.18 -9.42
C PRO A 235 3.56 13.74 -10.82
N ASP A 236 4.50 13.34 -11.69
CA ASP A 236 4.19 12.89 -13.07
C ASP A 236 3.90 11.37 -13.10
N PRO A 237 2.65 10.95 -13.36
CA PRO A 237 2.27 9.54 -13.42
C PRO A 237 2.68 8.84 -14.71
N LEU A 238 3.07 9.57 -15.75
CA LEU A 238 3.62 8.97 -16.97
C LEU A 238 5.10 8.62 -16.78
N GLN A 239 5.87 9.53 -16.17
CA GLN A 239 7.30 9.30 -15.92
C GLN A 239 7.54 8.34 -14.75
N TYR A 240 6.72 8.46 -13.69
CA TYR A 240 6.84 7.67 -12.47
C TYR A 240 5.50 7.00 -12.17
N PRO A 241 5.15 5.88 -12.82
CA PRO A 241 3.85 5.24 -12.64
C PRO A 241 3.67 4.68 -11.22
N GLY A 242 4.78 4.29 -10.56
CA GLY A 242 4.75 3.82 -9.17
C GLY A 242 4.00 2.51 -8.97
N ILE A 243 3.96 1.66 -10.00
CA ILE A 243 3.23 0.39 -10.04
C ILE A 243 3.52 -0.42 -8.76
N THR A 244 2.46 -0.86 -8.09
CA THR A 244 2.56 -1.75 -6.93
C THR A 244 1.95 -3.11 -7.21
N TRP A 245 1.08 -3.25 -8.21
CA TRP A 245 0.45 -4.52 -8.55
C TRP A 245 0.22 -4.60 -10.07
N SER A 246 0.38 -5.73 -10.74
CA SER A 246 0.78 -7.05 -10.24
C SER A 246 2.23 -7.37 -10.63
N THR A 247 3.01 -7.89 -9.68
CA THR A 247 4.43 -8.20 -9.92
C THR A 247 4.66 -9.52 -10.65
N VAL A 248 3.68 -10.44 -10.62
CA VAL A 248 3.82 -11.81 -11.15
C VAL A 248 2.92 -12.12 -12.35
N ASN A 249 1.86 -11.35 -12.56
CA ASN A 249 0.96 -11.50 -13.72
C ASN A 249 1.28 -10.50 -14.83
N LYS A 250 1.34 -10.98 -16.07
CA LYS A 250 1.46 -10.12 -17.27
C LYS A 250 0.17 -10.02 -18.07
N PHE A 251 -0.68 -11.03 -17.92
CA PHE A 251 -1.96 -11.12 -18.60
C PHE A 251 -3.01 -11.53 -17.58
N ASN A 252 -4.21 -10.98 -17.75
CA ASN A 252 -5.28 -11.14 -16.78
C ASN A 252 -5.85 -12.57 -16.82
N PRO A 253 -5.83 -13.32 -15.70
CA PRO A 253 -6.36 -14.68 -15.62
C PRO A 253 -7.88 -14.78 -15.82
N GLU A 254 -8.65 -13.76 -15.41
CA GLU A 254 -10.12 -13.71 -15.57
C GLU A 254 -10.53 -13.69 -17.05
N TRP A 255 -9.62 -13.24 -17.91
CA TRP A 255 -9.81 -13.14 -19.36
C TRP A 255 -9.01 -14.20 -20.12
N ASN A 256 -8.78 -15.35 -19.49
CA ASN A 256 -8.01 -16.45 -20.06
C ASN A 256 -6.66 -16.00 -20.63
N TYR A 257 -6.01 -15.04 -19.94
CA TYR A 257 -4.71 -14.47 -20.31
C TYR A 257 -4.67 -13.80 -21.69
N THR A 258 -5.82 -13.32 -22.20
CA THR A 258 -5.91 -12.68 -23.53
C THR A 258 -5.72 -11.17 -23.51
N ILE A 259 -5.92 -10.53 -22.36
CA ILE A 259 -5.68 -9.09 -22.18
C ILE A 259 -4.51 -8.88 -21.22
N GLN A 260 -3.81 -7.76 -21.38
CA GLN A 260 -2.72 -7.40 -20.47
C GLN A 260 -3.26 -7.15 -19.07
N GLU A 261 -2.43 -7.48 -18.09
CA GLU A 261 -2.65 -7.04 -16.72
C GLU A 261 -2.46 -5.51 -16.66
N PRO A 262 -3.43 -4.73 -16.14
CA PRO A 262 -3.33 -3.26 -16.10
C PRO A 262 -2.07 -2.71 -15.41
N GLU A 263 -1.45 -3.49 -14.51
CA GLU A 263 -0.27 -3.14 -13.72
C GLU A 263 -0.36 -1.71 -13.12
N ASP A 264 -1.23 -1.53 -12.12
CA ASP A 264 -1.54 -0.26 -11.45
C ASP A 264 -0.76 -0.02 -10.13
N ARG A 265 -0.79 1.24 -9.66
CA ARG A 265 -0.43 1.60 -8.29
C ARG A 265 -1.68 1.59 -7.42
N ILE A 266 -1.80 0.60 -6.54
CA ILE A 266 -2.97 0.39 -5.66
C ILE A 266 -2.61 0.32 -4.18
N ASP A 267 -1.32 0.29 -3.84
CA ASP A 267 -0.81 0.33 -2.48
C ASP A 267 -0.29 1.74 -2.16
N PHE A 268 -0.71 2.30 -1.02
CA PHE A 268 -0.48 3.71 -0.72
C PHE A 268 0.07 3.96 0.68
N ILE A 269 0.79 5.07 0.81
CA ILE A 269 1.05 5.75 2.09
C ILE A 269 0.51 7.18 1.93
N HIS A 270 -0.65 7.45 2.54
CA HIS A 270 -1.19 8.80 2.68
C HIS A 270 -0.86 9.34 4.07
N TYR A 271 -0.56 10.64 4.17
CA TYR A 271 -0.22 11.27 5.45
C TYR A 271 -0.91 12.62 5.62
N LEU A 272 -1.04 13.03 6.88
CA LEU A 272 -1.55 14.33 7.31
C LEU A 272 -0.79 14.79 8.57
N GLY A 273 -0.54 16.09 8.71
CA GLY A 273 0.08 16.67 9.90
C GLY A 273 1.52 17.19 9.69
N PRO A 274 2.25 17.52 10.76
CA PRO A 274 3.58 18.15 10.71
C PRO A 274 4.67 17.12 10.40
N ILE A 275 4.61 16.51 9.23
CA ILE A 275 5.56 15.52 8.74
C ILE A 275 5.68 15.66 7.23
N ARG A 276 6.85 15.32 6.67
CA ARG A 276 7.04 15.28 5.21
C ARG A 276 7.79 14.03 4.78
N PRO A 277 7.50 13.48 3.60
CA PRO A 277 8.30 12.41 3.02
C PRO A 277 9.67 12.97 2.58
N LEU A 278 10.73 12.21 2.85
CA LEU A 278 12.07 12.44 2.34
C LEU A 278 12.37 11.53 1.14
N ALA A 279 11.88 10.29 1.21
CA ALA A 279 11.98 9.30 0.15
C ALA A 279 10.76 8.37 0.22
N VAL A 280 10.29 7.91 -0.92
CA VAL A 280 9.25 6.88 -1.05
C VAL A 280 9.64 5.97 -2.20
N SER A 281 9.51 4.65 -2.03
CA SER A 281 9.94 3.68 -3.04
C SER A 281 9.10 2.41 -2.99
N THR A 282 8.80 1.88 -4.18
CA THR A 282 8.29 0.52 -4.34
C THR A 282 9.43 -0.48 -4.11
N TYR A 283 9.11 -1.67 -3.62
CA TYR A 283 10.10 -2.64 -3.17
C TYR A 283 9.68 -4.09 -3.46
N SER A 284 10.62 -4.87 -3.99
CA SER A 284 10.54 -6.33 -4.16
C SER A 284 11.82 -7.06 -3.78
N GLY A 285 12.66 -6.48 -2.93
CA GLY A 285 14.02 -6.99 -2.73
C GLY A 285 14.95 -6.75 -3.92
N SER A 286 16.10 -7.43 -3.93
CA SER A 286 17.15 -7.27 -4.94
C SER A 286 17.10 -8.31 -6.06
N GLU A 287 16.43 -9.44 -5.83
CA GLU A 287 16.39 -10.53 -6.79
C GLU A 287 15.33 -10.29 -7.87
N PRO A 288 15.59 -10.67 -9.14
CA PRO A 288 14.60 -10.58 -10.19
C PRO A 288 13.35 -11.40 -9.89
N LEU A 289 12.18 -10.82 -10.15
CA LEU A 289 10.91 -11.53 -10.01
C LEU A 289 10.63 -12.43 -11.20
N GLN A 290 10.30 -13.68 -10.92
CA GLN A 290 9.75 -14.60 -11.89
C GLN A 290 8.23 -14.46 -11.94
N ARG A 291 7.68 -14.47 -13.16
CA ARG A 291 6.24 -14.39 -13.41
C ARG A 291 5.58 -15.76 -13.21
N MET A 292 4.25 -15.80 -13.16
CA MET A 292 3.52 -17.07 -13.20
C MET A 292 3.86 -17.86 -14.49
N PRO A 293 4.03 -19.19 -14.42
CA PRO A 293 3.83 -20.05 -13.25
C PRO A 293 5.07 -20.20 -12.32
N TYR A 294 6.23 -19.64 -12.65
CA TYR A 294 7.50 -19.89 -11.93
C TYR A 294 7.68 -19.09 -10.62
N HIS A 295 6.78 -18.13 -10.35
CA HIS A 295 6.76 -17.26 -9.18
C HIS A 295 6.96 -17.93 -7.81
N GLN A 296 6.59 -19.20 -7.62
CA GLN A 296 6.68 -19.90 -6.34
C GLN A 296 8.10 -19.96 -5.77
N GLN A 297 9.11 -19.84 -6.64
CA GLN A 297 10.53 -19.83 -6.27
C GLN A 297 11.10 -18.43 -5.99
N ASN A 298 10.30 -17.36 -6.19
CA ASN A 298 10.77 -15.99 -5.98
C ASN A 298 11.31 -15.79 -4.56
N ASP A 299 12.37 -14.99 -4.45
CA ASP A 299 12.87 -14.52 -3.17
C ASP A 299 11.82 -13.64 -2.46
N TYR A 300 11.16 -12.80 -3.23
CA TYR A 300 10.10 -11.91 -2.80
C TYR A 300 8.72 -12.62 -2.78
N PRO A 301 7.95 -12.54 -1.69
CA PRO A 301 6.85 -13.46 -1.42
C PRO A 301 5.45 -12.93 -1.79
N SER A 302 5.33 -11.94 -2.67
CA SER A 302 4.03 -11.30 -2.98
C SER A 302 3.90 -10.90 -4.45
N ASP A 303 2.66 -10.88 -4.93
CA ASP A 303 2.24 -10.28 -6.18
C ASP A 303 2.05 -8.75 -6.10
N HIS A 304 2.24 -8.15 -4.91
CA HIS A 304 2.33 -6.71 -4.69
C HIS A 304 3.77 -6.28 -4.36
N PHE A 305 4.29 -5.25 -5.02
CA PHE A 305 5.42 -4.49 -4.50
C PHE A 305 5.00 -3.83 -3.19
N ALA A 306 5.81 -3.99 -2.14
CA ALA A 306 5.64 -3.21 -0.93
C ALA A 306 5.96 -1.75 -1.25
N LEU A 307 5.36 -0.83 -0.51
CA LEU A 307 5.67 0.59 -0.58
C LEU A 307 6.20 1.01 0.78
N PHE A 308 7.37 1.63 0.82
CA PHE A 308 7.87 2.24 2.05
C PHE A 308 8.32 3.67 1.81
N GLY A 309 8.26 4.48 2.86
CA GLY A 309 8.73 5.85 2.86
C GLY A 309 9.46 6.22 4.14
N ASP A 310 10.50 7.03 3.98
CA ASP A 310 11.20 7.71 5.06
C ASP A 310 10.59 9.09 5.24
N PHE A 311 10.20 9.42 6.47
CA PHE A 311 9.55 10.67 6.82
C PHE A 311 10.31 11.42 7.90
N GLN A 312 10.16 12.74 7.90
CA GLN A 312 10.76 13.64 8.89
C GLN A 312 9.69 14.54 9.49
N LEU A 313 9.58 14.55 10.81
CA LEU A 313 8.76 15.51 11.54
C LEU A 313 9.19 16.95 11.24
N LEU A 314 8.20 17.80 11.06
CA LEU A 314 8.35 19.25 10.96
C LEU A 314 8.22 19.79 12.39
N LEU A 315 9.36 20.14 12.98
CA LEU A 315 9.43 20.79 14.29
C LEU A 315 8.95 22.24 14.20
#